data_AF-A0A258CYB5-F1
#
_entry.id   AF-A0A258CYB5-F1
#
_cell.length_a   1.000
_cell.length_b   1.000
_cell.length_c   1.000
_cell.angle_alpha   90.00
_cell.angle_beta   90.00
_cell.angle_gamma   90.00
#
_symmetry.space_group_name_H-M   'P 1'
#
loop_
_entity.id
_entity.type
_entity.pdbx_description
1 polymer ?
#
loop_
_entity_poly.entity_id
_entity_poly.type
_entity_poly.pdbx_seq_one_letter_code
_entity_poly.pdbx_strand_id
1 'polypeptide(L)'
;MTRVLFEYGDQIDAGQRLLELDAADVLRSRAEAESAWLKADAEADRMAGWEGGVEVRRATRTIAAAEADLSDLETKIAETQALLERGLVPWSEHEGLLQQRRQREAALVSAREDLAETLRRAGAGERRLASLQRAVAAAQYDAVRDGGDGVIIAPQGGVIVRPESQGESADKVVRTGGRVAKGQSLAVIASTAALDVVFTLDELDLNAIQPGQKA
;
A
#
# COMPACT_ATOMS: atom_id res chain seq x y z
N MET A 1 -5.47 -24.48 -5.68
CA MET A 1 -5.23 -25.71 -6.47
C MET A 1 -4.58 -25.35 -7.81
N THR A 2 -3.47 -25.99 -8.16
CA THR A 2 -2.76 -25.77 -9.45
C THR A 2 -3.27 -26.76 -10.51
N ARG A 3 -3.79 -26.28 -11.64
CA ARG A 3 -4.21 -27.12 -12.79
C ARG A 3 -3.17 -27.03 -13.91
N VAL A 4 -2.74 -28.19 -14.40
CA VAL A 4 -1.86 -28.31 -15.56
C VAL A 4 -2.74 -28.60 -16.78
N LEU A 5 -2.59 -27.84 -17.85
CA LEU A 5 -3.42 -27.91 -19.07
C LEU A 5 -2.68 -28.52 -20.28
N PHE A 6 -1.49 -29.07 -20.05
CA PHE A 6 -0.67 -29.72 -21.07
C PHE A 6 -0.14 -31.07 -20.58
N GLU A 7 0.15 -31.98 -21.51
CA GLU A 7 1.00 -33.14 -21.31
C GLU A 7 2.34 -32.98 -22.03
N TYR A 8 3.40 -33.60 -21.52
CA TYR A 8 4.70 -33.57 -22.19
C TYR A 8 4.61 -34.39 -23.49
N GLY A 9 4.96 -33.77 -24.62
CA GLY A 9 4.76 -34.32 -25.97
C GLY A 9 3.64 -33.64 -26.76
N ASP A 10 2.82 -32.79 -26.12
CA ASP A 10 1.74 -32.08 -26.79
C ASP A 10 2.27 -30.95 -27.69
N GLN A 11 1.60 -30.77 -28.84
CA GLN A 11 1.76 -29.61 -29.70
C GLN A 11 0.91 -28.46 -29.16
N ILE A 12 1.54 -27.29 -28.99
CA ILE A 12 0.93 -26.09 -28.44
C ILE A 12 1.00 -24.93 -29.42
N ASP A 13 -0.02 -24.08 -29.36
CA ASP A 13 -0.08 -22.82 -30.12
C ASP A 13 0.43 -21.64 -29.30
N ALA A 14 0.89 -20.59 -30.00
CA ALA A 14 1.27 -19.34 -29.35
C ALA A 14 0.05 -18.72 -28.62
N GLY A 15 0.25 -18.35 -27.35
CA GLY A 15 -0.81 -17.81 -26.49
C GLY A 15 -1.68 -18.85 -25.78
N GLN A 16 -1.46 -20.15 -26.01
CA GLN A 16 -2.19 -21.22 -25.30
C GLN A 16 -1.86 -21.21 -23.82
N ARG A 17 -2.87 -21.42 -22.96
CA ARG A 17 -2.71 -21.52 -21.51
C ARG A 17 -2.11 -22.87 -21.14
N LEU A 18 -0.98 -22.85 -20.43
CA LEU A 18 -0.21 -24.03 -20.07
C LEU A 18 -0.47 -24.44 -18.61
N LEU A 19 -0.41 -23.47 -17.71
CA LEU A 19 -0.60 -23.69 -16.28
C LEU A 19 -1.55 -22.65 -15.71
N GLU A 20 -2.37 -23.09 -14.76
CA GLU A 20 -3.20 -22.25 -13.92
C GLU A 20 -2.79 -22.48 -12.47
N LEU A 21 -2.10 -21.51 -11.90
CA LEU A 21 -1.67 -21.48 -10.52
C LEU A 21 -2.81 -20.97 -9.65
N ASP A 22 -2.80 -21.40 -8.38
CA ASP A 22 -3.67 -20.78 -7.38
C ASP A 22 -3.23 -19.35 -7.14
N ALA A 23 -3.84 -18.42 -7.86
CA ALA A 23 -3.58 -16.99 -7.73
C ALA A 23 -4.16 -16.43 -6.42
N ALA A 24 -4.89 -17.22 -5.60
CA ALA A 24 -5.52 -16.71 -4.39
C ALA A 24 -4.52 -16.07 -3.42
N ASP A 25 -3.32 -16.64 -3.26
CA ASP A 25 -2.29 -16.08 -2.38
C ASP A 25 -1.64 -14.82 -2.99
N VAL A 26 -1.46 -14.77 -4.31
CA VAL A 26 -0.92 -13.60 -5.03
C VAL A 26 -1.92 -12.44 -5.00
N LEU A 27 -3.19 -12.73 -5.30
CA LEU A 27 -4.29 -11.76 -5.26
C LEU A 27 -4.54 -11.27 -3.84
N ARG A 28 -4.48 -12.15 -2.83
CA ARG A 28 -4.56 -11.76 -1.42
C ARG A 28 -3.41 -10.84 -1.04
N SER A 29 -2.17 -11.21 -1.37
CA SER A 29 -0.99 -10.38 -1.09
C SER A 29 -1.07 -9.01 -1.78
N ARG A 30 -1.56 -8.97 -3.02
CA ARG A 30 -1.80 -7.72 -3.75
C ARG A 30 -2.86 -6.86 -3.07
N ALA A 31 -3.99 -7.43 -2.69
CA ALA A 31 -5.07 -6.72 -2.01
C ALA A 31 -4.63 -6.19 -0.62
N GLU A 32 -3.82 -6.97 0.11
CA GLU A 32 -3.24 -6.56 1.39
C GLU A 32 -2.27 -5.38 1.20
N ALA A 33 -1.37 -5.45 0.22
CA ALA A 33 -0.44 -4.37 -0.09
C ALA A 33 -1.16 -3.11 -0.59
N GLU A 34 -2.21 -3.25 -1.41
CA GLU A 34 -3.05 -2.14 -1.86
C GLU A 34 -3.78 -1.47 -0.71
N SER A 35 -4.37 -2.26 0.19
CA SER A 35 -5.03 -1.76 1.41
C SER A 35 -4.04 -1.01 2.30
N ALA A 36 -2.82 -1.54 2.48
CA ALA A 36 -1.77 -0.89 3.25
C ALA A 36 -1.32 0.43 2.62
N TRP A 37 -1.13 0.46 1.30
CA TRP A 37 -0.79 1.68 0.56
C TRP A 37 -1.89 2.73 0.67
N LEU A 38 -3.16 2.39 0.39
CA LEU A 38 -4.28 3.33 0.49
C LEU A 38 -4.42 3.91 1.90
N LYS A 39 -4.21 3.11 2.95
CA LYS A 39 -4.22 3.59 4.34
C LYS A 39 -3.08 4.57 4.61
N ALA A 40 -1.86 4.24 4.18
CA ALA A 40 -0.69 5.09 4.37
C ALA A 40 -0.79 6.40 3.57
N ASP A 41 -1.36 6.33 2.36
CA ASP A 41 -1.62 7.48 1.48
C ASP A 41 -2.64 8.44 2.13
N ALA A 42 -3.78 7.91 2.59
CA ALA A 42 -4.80 8.70 3.28
C ALA A 42 -4.28 9.35 4.57
N GLU A 43 -3.42 8.65 5.32
CA GLU A 43 -2.82 9.21 6.54
C GLU A 43 -1.79 10.31 6.22
N ALA A 44 -0.96 10.11 5.20
CA ALA A 44 -0.02 11.14 4.75
C ALA A 44 -0.74 12.41 4.28
N ASP A 45 -1.83 12.28 3.53
CA ASP A 45 -2.64 13.41 3.08
C ASP A 45 -3.36 14.10 4.26
N ARG A 46 -3.87 13.32 5.21
CA ARG A 46 -4.45 13.86 6.45
C ARG A 46 -3.43 14.69 7.23
N MET A 47 -2.21 14.17 7.38
CA MET A 47 -1.14 14.86 8.10
C MET A 47 -0.61 16.08 7.34
N ALA A 48 -0.59 16.04 6.01
CA ALA A 48 -0.27 17.21 5.18
C ALA A 48 -1.32 18.33 5.30
N GLY A 49 -2.60 17.95 5.38
CA GLY A 49 -3.73 18.88 5.53
C GLY A 49 -4.15 19.18 6.97
N TRP A 50 -3.39 18.76 7.98
CA TRP A 50 -3.82 18.76 9.38
C TRP A 50 -4.23 20.13 9.91
N GLU A 51 -3.47 21.17 9.59
CA GLU A 51 -3.75 22.56 10.01
C GLU A 51 -5.11 23.05 9.51
N GLY A 52 -5.54 22.59 8.33
CA GLY A 52 -6.87 22.85 7.77
C GLY A 52 -7.93 21.82 8.17
N GLY A 53 -7.55 20.83 9.00
CA GLY A 53 -8.35 19.69 9.39
C GLY A 53 -9.57 20.04 10.24
N VAL A 54 -10.44 19.07 10.46
CA VAL A 54 -11.64 19.25 11.29
C VAL A 54 -11.26 19.50 12.76
N GLU A 55 -10.20 18.87 13.26
CA GLU A 55 -9.74 19.02 14.65
C GLU A 55 -9.24 20.43 14.94
N VAL A 56 -8.30 20.94 14.12
CA VAL A 56 -7.77 22.31 14.27
C VAL A 56 -8.87 23.35 14.10
N ARG A 57 -9.77 23.18 13.13
CA ARG A 57 -10.93 24.08 12.95
C ARG A 57 -11.89 24.03 14.14
N ARG A 58 -12.09 22.85 14.76
CA ARG A 58 -12.90 22.72 15.98
C ARG A 58 -12.25 23.47 17.14
N ALA A 59 -10.95 23.25 17.40
CA ALA A 59 -10.22 23.93 18.46
C ALA A 59 -10.21 25.46 18.26
N THR A 60 -10.00 25.92 17.02
CA THR A 60 -10.06 27.34 16.66
C THR A 60 -11.44 27.94 16.94
N ARG A 61 -12.53 27.23 16.62
CA ARG A 61 -13.89 27.68 16.96
C ARG A 61 -14.15 27.75 18.46
N THR A 62 -13.59 26.83 19.25
CA THR A 62 -13.69 26.88 20.72
C THR A 62 -13.03 28.14 21.27
N ILE A 63 -11.85 28.52 20.75
CA ILE A 63 -11.19 29.78 21.15
C ILE A 63 -12.05 30.98 20.78
N ALA A 64 -12.55 31.05 19.54
CA ALA A 64 -13.39 32.16 19.10
C ALA A 64 -14.66 32.31 19.97
N ALA A 65 -15.28 31.20 20.38
CA ALA A 65 -16.42 31.21 21.29
C ALA A 65 -16.03 31.71 22.70
N ALA A 66 -14.90 31.25 23.24
CA ALA A 66 -14.41 31.69 24.54
C ALA A 66 -14.01 33.18 24.56
N GLU A 67 -13.47 33.69 23.46
CA GLU A 67 -13.15 35.11 23.29
C GLU A 67 -14.42 35.97 23.21
N ALA A 68 -15.44 35.52 22.49
CA ALA A 68 -16.74 36.19 22.43
C ALA A 68 -17.40 36.25 23.82
N ASP A 69 -17.43 35.11 24.54
CA ASP A 69 -17.98 35.03 25.90
C ASP A 69 -17.26 35.99 26.87
N LEU A 70 -15.93 36.10 26.74
CA LEU A 70 -15.13 36.99 27.58
C LEU A 70 -15.41 38.47 27.25
N SER A 71 -15.50 38.82 25.96
CA SER A 71 -15.84 40.19 25.52
C SER A 71 -17.23 40.63 25.99
N ASP A 72 -18.22 39.74 25.94
CA ASP A 72 -19.58 40.01 26.42
C ASP A 72 -19.57 40.24 27.95
N LEU A 73 -18.75 39.48 28.68
CA LEU A 73 -18.63 39.61 30.12
C LEU A 73 -17.88 40.88 30.52
N GLU A 74 -16.83 41.27 29.79
CA GLU A 74 -16.11 42.53 30.00
C GLU A 74 -17.03 43.74 29.81
N THR A 75 -17.90 43.70 28.80
CA THR A 75 -18.91 44.75 28.56
C THR A 75 -19.86 44.85 29.76
N LYS A 76 -20.38 43.72 30.26
CA LYS A 76 -21.24 43.68 31.45
C LYS A 76 -20.53 44.20 32.70
N ILE A 77 -19.25 43.85 32.90
CA ILE A 77 -18.46 44.35 34.03
C ILE A 77 -18.35 45.88 33.97
N ALA A 78 -18.06 46.44 32.79
CA ALA A 78 -17.96 47.89 32.63
C ALA A 78 -19.30 48.60 32.92
N GLU A 79 -20.42 48.05 32.45
CA GLU A 79 -21.75 48.56 32.73
C GLU A 79 -22.10 48.49 34.22
N THR A 80 -21.89 47.34 34.87
CA THR A 80 -22.14 47.16 36.31
C THR A 80 -21.23 48.05 37.16
N GLN A 81 -19.97 48.27 36.76
CA GLN A 81 -19.08 49.19 37.44
C GLN A 81 -19.63 50.63 37.42
N ALA A 82 -20.11 51.10 36.27
CA ALA A 82 -20.71 52.44 36.17
C ALA A 82 -21.97 52.60 37.03
N LEU A 83 -22.76 51.53 37.20
CA LEU A 83 -23.93 51.51 38.10
C LEU A 83 -23.51 51.49 39.58
N LEU A 84 -22.44 50.77 39.91
CA LEU A 84 -21.91 50.62 41.26
C LEU A 84 -21.38 51.96 41.77
N GLU A 85 -20.64 52.69 40.95
CA GLU A 85 -20.13 54.04 41.25
C GLU A 85 -21.26 55.03 41.54
N ARG A 86 -22.45 54.80 40.97
CA ARG A 86 -23.67 55.58 41.21
C ARG A 86 -24.50 55.08 42.40
N GLY A 87 -24.05 54.01 43.07
CA GLY A 87 -24.75 53.37 44.19
C GLY A 87 -26.02 52.62 43.79
N LEU A 88 -26.19 52.28 42.51
CA LEU A 88 -27.40 51.65 41.98
C LEU A 88 -27.38 50.12 42.06
N VAL A 89 -26.20 49.52 42.24
CA VAL A 89 -26.02 48.06 42.38
C VAL A 89 -25.13 47.72 43.58
N PRO A 90 -25.27 46.54 44.20
CA PRO A 90 -24.42 46.10 45.30
C PRO A 90 -23.00 45.75 44.85
N TRP A 91 -22.02 45.93 45.74
CA TRP A 91 -20.63 45.51 45.50
C TRP A 91 -20.49 44.02 45.17
N SER A 92 -21.31 43.16 45.82
CA SER A 92 -21.28 41.71 45.62
C SER A 92 -21.63 41.28 44.19
N GLU A 93 -22.44 42.06 43.47
CA GLU A 93 -22.81 41.77 42.08
C GLU A 93 -21.61 41.99 41.14
N HIS A 94 -20.91 43.11 41.30
CA HIS A 94 -19.67 43.39 40.58
C HIS A 94 -18.57 42.36 40.91
N GLU A 95 -18.41 41.99 42.19
CA GLU A 95 -17.45 40.96 42.60
C GLU A 95 -17.76 39.59 41.96
N GLY A 96 -19.05 39.22 41.86
CA GLY A 96 -19.49 38.01 41.18
C GLY A 96 -19.11 37.99 39.70
N LEU A 97 -19.23 39.13 38.99
CA LEU A 97 -18.81 39.23 37.60
C LEU A 97 -17.27 39.15 37.45
N LEU A 98 -16.50 39.74 38.37
CA LEU A 98 -15.04 39.59 38.37
C LEU A 98 -14.59 38.14 38.60
N GLN A 99 -15.28 37.39 39.46
CA GLN A 99 -15.04 35.96 39.64
C GLN A 99 -15.34 35.17 38.36
N GLN A 100 -16.46 35.47 37.70
CA GLN A 100 -16.79 34.86 36.41
C GLN A 100 -15.74 35.18 35.35
N ARG A 101 -15.20 36.40 35.31
CA ARG A 101 -14.16 36.78 34.34
C ARG A 101 -12.93 35.91 34.48
N ARG A 102 -12.44 35.73 35.72
CA ARG A 102 -11.30 34.84 36.01
C ARG A 102 -11.54 33.41 35.54
N GLN A 103 -12.77 32.89 35.68
CA GLN A 103 -13.12 31.55 35.21
C GLN A 103 -13.10 31.48 33.67
N ARG A 104 -13.61 32.49 32.98
CA ARG A 104 -13.61 32.56 31.50
C ARG A 104 -12.21 32.77 30.93
N GLU A 105 -11.38 33.58 31.57
CA GLU A 105 -9.95 33.73 31.24
C GLU A 105 -9.21 32.39 31.35
N ALA A 106 -9.42 31.65 32.45
CA ALA A 106 -8.83 30.32 32.61
C ALA A 106 -9.30 29.33 31.54
N ALA A 107 -10.59 29.35 31.18
CA ALA A 107 -11.13 28.53 30.10
C ALA A 107 -10.52 28.89 28.73
N LEU A 108 -10.30 30.18 28.45
CA LEU A 108 -9.64 30.63 27.23
C LEU A 108 -8.17 30.17 27.14
N VAL A 109 -7.44 30.22 28.26
CA VAL A 109 -6.07 29.68 28.33
C VAL A 109 -6.07 28.18 28.02
N SER A 110 -6.96 27.41 28.65
CA SER A 110 -7.10 25.98 28.38
C SER A 110 -7.43 25.70 26.91
N ALA A 111 -8.35 26.44 26.30
CA ALA A 111 -8.71 26.27 24.89
C ALA A 111 -7.53 26.57 23.94
N ARG A 112 -6.67 27.53 24.29
CA ARG A 112 -5.45 27.85 23.55
C ARG A 112 -4.39 26.76 23.68
N GLU A 113 -4.23 26.18 24.87
CA GLU A 113 -3.34 25.05 25.11
C GLU A 113 -3.77 23.80 24.32
N ASP A 114 -5.08 23.52 24.29
CA ASP A 114 -5.65 22.41 23.51
C ASP A 114 -5.39 22.58 22.01
N LEU A 115 -5.54 23.81 21.47
CA LEU A 115 -5.18 24.09 20.08
C LEU A 115 -3.68 23.88 19.84
N ALA A 116 -2.82 24.36 20.73
CA ALA A 116 -1.38 24.19 20.61
C ALA A 116 -0.96 22.71 20.67
N GLU A 117 -1.62 21.90 21.51
CA GLU A 117 -1.43 20.45 21.50
C GLU A 117 -1.90 19.82 20.20
N THR A 118 -3.10 20.19 19.72
CA THR A 118 -3.65 19.69 18.46
C THR A 118 -2.70 19.99 17.30
N LEU A 119 -2.11 21.18 17.23
CA LEU A 119 -1.11 21.54 16.22
C LEU A 119 0.19 20.74 16.37
N ARG A 120 0.66 20.50 17.60
CA ARG A 120 1.85 19.67 17.85
C ARG A 120 1.68 18.23 17.40
N ARG A 121 0.46 17.68 17.42
CA ARG A 121 0.20 16.31 16.94
C ARG A 121 0.53 16.11 15.47
N ALA A 122 0.45 17.13 14.62
CA ALA A 122 0.97 17.08 13.24
C ALA A 122 2.30 17.82 13.09
N GLY A 123 3.15 17.71 14.11
CA GLY A 123 4.51 18.21 14.08
C GLY A 123 5.29 17.67 12.87
N ALA A 124 6.44 18.30 12.59
CA ALA A 124 7.28 17.92 11.45
C ALA A 124 7.70 16.44 11.47
N GLY A 125 7.86 15.86 12.67
CA GLY A 125 8.18 14.43 12.85
C GLY A 125 7.07 13.51 12.36
N GLU A 126 5.82 13.73 12.79
CA GLU A 126 4.67 12.90 12.41
C GLU A 126 4.35 13.03 10.91
N ARG A 127 4.43 14.25 10.36
CA ARG A 127 4.31 14.46 8.90
C ARG A 127 5.40 13.71 8.14
N ARG A 128 6.64 13.73 8.64
CA ARG A 128 7.74 12.99 8.01
C ARG A 128 7.52 11.48 8.12
N LEU A 129 7.08 10.98 9.27
CA LEU A 129 6.77 9.57 9.48
C LEU A 129 5.69 9.09 8.51
N ALA A 130 4.57 9.81 8.41
CA ALA A 130 3.49 9.49 7.49
C ALA A 130 3.97 9.48 6.02
N SER A 131 4.81 10.46 5.64
CA SER A 131 5.41 10.49 4.29
C SER A 131 6.32 9.28 4.00
N LEU A 132 7.08 8.82 5.00
CA LEU A 132 7.94 7.65 4.88
C LEU A 132 7.13 6.36 4.81
N GLN A 133 6.08 6.23 5.63
CA GLN A 133 5.18 5.09 5.61
C GLN A 133 4.48 4.97 4.25
N ARG A 134 4.03 6.08 3.67
CA ARG A 134 3.49 6.13 2.31
C ARG A 134 4.50 5.61 1.29
N ALA A 135 5.75 6.07 1.34
CA ALA A 135 6.79 5.65 0.40
C ALA A 135 7.11 4.15 0.53
N VAL A 136 7.19 3.62 1.76
CA VAL A 136 7.42 2.19 2.01
C VAL A 136 6.24 1.35 1.49
N ALA A 137 5.01 1.76 1.78
CA ALA A 137 3.83 1.03 1.34
C ALA A 137 3.66 1.07 -0.19
N ALA A 138 3.99 2.19 -0.83
CA ALA A 138 4.01 2.31 -2.29
C ALA A 138 5.02 1.34 -2.92
N ALA A 139 6.25 1.28 -2.39
CA ALA A 139 7.27 0.35 -2.87
C ALA A 139 6.86 -1.12 -2.70
N GLN A 140 6.18 -1.45 -1.60
CA GLN A 140 5.65 -2.81 -1.36
C GLN A 140 4.53 -3.15 -2.34
N TYR A 141 3.62 -2.21 -2.60
CA TYR A 141 2.55 -2.42 -3.58
C TYR A 141 3.10 -2.58 -5.00
N ASP A 142 4.04 -1.73 -5.42
CA ASP A 142 4.66 -1.83 -6.75
C ASP A 142 5.36 -3.17 -6.97
N ALA A 143 5.97 -3.74 -5.92
CA ALA A 143 6.63 -5.05 -6.01
C ALA A 143 5.66 -6.22 -6.28
N VAL A 144 4.39 -6.10 -5.90
CA VAL A 144 3.35 -7.13 -6.08
C VAL A 144 2.31 -6.77 -7.14
N ARG A 145 2.29 -5.53 -7.60
CA ARG A 145 1.34 -5.01 -8.60
C ARG A 145 1.41 -5.75 -9.93
N ASP A 146 2.63 -6.07 -10.36
CA ASP A 146 2.91 -6.71 -11.64
C ASP A 146 2.92 -8.26 -11.54
N GLY A 147 2.56 -8.80 -10.37
CA GLY A 147 2.35 -10.25 -10.20
C GLY A 147 1.17 -10.70 -11.07
N GLY A 148 1.45 -11.46 -12.14
CA GLY A 148 0.42 -11.94 -13.07
C GLY A 148 -0.65 -12.82 -12.40
N ASP A 149 -1.77 -12.99 -13.08
CA ASP A 149 -3.01 -13.64 -12.59
C ASP A 149 -2.89 -15.17 -12.34
N GLY A 150 -1.68 -15.68 -12.13
CA GLY A 150 -1.40 -17.10 -11.96
C GLY A 150 -1.52 -17.92 -13.25
N VAL A 151 -1.76 -17.30 -14.41
CA VAL A 151 -1.85 -18.00 -15.69
C VAL A 151 -0.52 -17.93 -16.43
N ILE A 152 0.02 -19.09 -16.77
CA ILE A 152 1.22 -19.21 -17.62
C ILE A 152 0.77 -19.53 -19.04
N ILE A 153 1.15 -18.67 -19.99
CA ILE A 153 0.85 -18.84 -21.42
C ILE A 153 2.10 -19.22 -22.21
N ALA A 154 1.90 -19.93 -23.33
CA ALA A 154 2.96 -20.24 -24.28
C ALA A 154 3.39 -18.98 -25.05
N PRO A 155 4.67 -18.54 -24.98
CA PRO A 155 5.15 -17.40 -25.76
C PRO A 155 5.21 -17.68 -27.27
N GLN A 156 5.38 -18.95 -27.66
CA GLN A 156 5.47 -19.40 -29.05
C GLN A 156 4.85 -20.79 -29.20
N GLY A 157 4.45 -21.14 -30.43
CA GLY A 157 3.99 -22.49 -30.75
C GLY A 157 5.15 -23.48 -30.91
N GLY A 158 4.92 -24.74 -30.58
CA GLY A 158 5.94 -25.79 -30.60
C GLY A 158 5.49 -27.06 -29.90
N VAL A 159 6.44 -27.93 -29.55
CA VAL A 159 6.19 -29.15 -28.77
C VAL A 159 6.71 -28.96 -27.35
N ILE A 160 5.90 -29.27 -26.34
CA ILE A 160 6.34 -29.21 -24.95
C ILE A 160 7.19 -30.44 -24.63
N VAL A 161 8.44 -30.21 -24.22
CA VAL A 161 9.37 -31.25 -23.78
C VAL A 161 9.76 -31.04 -22.33
N ARG A 162 10.18 -32.14 -21.70
CA ARG A 162 10.66 -32.11 -20.31
C ARG A 162 11.97 -31.33 -20.26
N PRO A 163 12.17 -30.43 -19.28
CA PRO A 163 13.45 -29.75 -19.12
C PRO A 163 14.54 -30.78 -18.79
N GLU A 164 15.67 -30.67 -19.49
CA GLU A 164 16.87 -31.46 -19.23
C GLU A 164 17.57 -30.90 -17.99
N SER A 165 17.33 -31.53 -16.84
CA SER A 165 17.97 -31.16 -15.58
C SER A 165 19.26 -31.94 -15.39
N GLN A 166 20.41 -31.28 -15.53
CA GLN A 166 21.66 -31.78 -14.95
C GLN A 166 21.63 -31.56 -13.44
N GLY A 167 21.49 -32.65 -12.68
CA GLY A 167 21.55 -32.65 -11.21
C GLY A 167 20.28 -33.21 -10.54
N GLU A 168 20.43 -33.61 -9.28
CA GLU A 168 19.53 -34.35 -8.36
C GLU A 168 18.06 -33.87 -8.21
N SER A 169 17.61 -32.92 -9.03
CA SER A 169 16.23 -32.43 -9.11
C SER A 169 15.43 -32.99 -10.31
N ALA A 170 15.95 -34.01 -10.98
CA ALA A 170 15.40 -34.61 -12.20
C ALA A 170 14.00 -35.24 -12.10
N ASP A 171 13.42 -35.30 -10.90
CA ASP A 171 12.13 -35.94 -10.65
C ASP A 171 10.98 -34.99 -10.32
N LYS A 172 11.19 -33.66 -10.42
CA LYS A 172 10.12 -32.68 -10.21
C LYS A 172 9.29 -32.47 -11.47
N VAL A 173 8.63 -33.54 -11.92
CA VAL A 173 7.52 -33.46 -12.88
C VAL A 173 6.48 -32.50 -12.31
N VAL A 174 6.07 -31.50 -13.08
CA VAL A 174 5.02 -30.56 -12.67
C VAL A 174 3.71 -31.35 -12.59
N ARG A 175 3.28 -31.67 -11.38
CA ARG A 175 2.03 -32.40 -11.10
C ARG A 175 0.98 -31.44 -10.58
N THR A 176 -0.27 -31.72 -10.91
CA THR A 176 -1.44 -31.05 -10.32
C THR A 176 -1.36 -31.09 -8.79
N GLY A 177 -1.46 -29.92 -8.16
CA GLY A 177 -1.30 -29.77 -6.69
C GLY A 177 0.12 -29.54 -6.17
N GLY A 178 1.15 -29.54 -7.02
CA GLY A 178 2.53 -29.20 -6.63
C GLY A 178 2.74 -27.70 -6.39
N ARG A 179 3.61 -27.35 -5.43
CA ARG A 179 4.08 -25.96 -5.22
C ARG A 179 5.17 -25.65 -6.25
N VAL A 180 5.02 -24.55 -6.97
CA VAL A 180 6.04 -24.02 -7.88
C VAL A 180 6.63 -22.72 -7.32
N ALA A 181 7.95 -22.54 -7.47
CA ALA A 181 8.65 -21.34 -7.04
C ALA A 181 8.89 -20.38 -8.22
N LYS A 182 8.98 -19.08 -7.94
CA LYS A 182 9.35 -18.07 -8.95
C LYS A 182 10.74 -18.39 -9.51
N GLY A 183 10.84 -18.51 -10.83
CA GLY A 183 12.09 -18.87 -11.53
C GLY A 183 12.37 -20.36 -11.68
N GLN A 184 11.48 -21.24 -11.23
CA GLN A 184 11.60 -22.68 -11.47
C GLN A 184 11.31 -23.02 -12.93
N SER A 185 12.20 -23.79 -13.58
CA SER A 185 11.94 -24.34 -14.92
C SER A 185 10.86 -25.42 -14.85
N LEU A 186 9.78 -25.26 -15.61
CA LEU A 186 8.61 -26.14 -15.59
C LEU A 186 8.51 -27.01 -16.86
N ALA A 187 8.82 -26.42 -18.02
CA ALA A 187 8.72 -27.02 -19.34
C ALA A 187 9.62 -26.26 -20.32
N VAL A 188 10.04 -26.94 -21.39
CA VAL A 188 10.74 -26.33 -22.53
C VAL A 188 9.83 -26.45 -23.76
N ILE A 189 9.74 -25.39 -24.56
CA ILE A 189 8.99 -25.40 -25.82
C ILE A 189 9.99 -25.54 -26.97
N ALA A 190 10.04 -26.71 -27.58
CA ALA A 190 10.84 -26.96 -28.77
C ALA A 190 10.10 -26.42 -30.00
N SER A 191 10.74 -25.51 -30.75
CA SER A 191 10.19 -25.03 -32.01
C SER A 191 10.24 -26.16 -33.04
N THR A 192 9.14 -26.35 -33.79
CA THR A 192 9.08 -27.31 -34.91
C THR A 192 9.53 -26.71 -36.24
N ALA A 193 9.92 -25.43 -36.26
CA ALA A 193 10.30 -24.72 -37.48
C ALA A 193 11.65 -25.18 -38.07
N ALA A 194 12.55 -25.70 -37.24
CA ALA A 194 13.81 -26.31 -37.66
C ALA A 194 14.18 -27.40 -36.64
N LEU A 195 14.25 -28.66 -37.10
CA LEU A 195 14.65 -29.80 -36.29
C LEU A 195 16.10 -30.16 -36.67
N ASP A 196 17.04 -29.92 -35.76
CA ASP A 196 18.42 -30.39 -35.93
C ASP A 196 18.55 -31.80 -35.35
N VAL A 197 18.86 -32.76 -36.21
CA VAL A 197 19.11 -34.16 -35.80
C VAL A 197 20.59 -34.33 -35.55
N VAL A 198 20.96 -34.53 -34.30
CA VAL A 198 22.35 -34.83 -33.89
C VAL A 198 22.52 -36.35 -33.83
N PHE A 199 23.36 -36.89 -34.71
CA PHE A 199 23.75 -38.29 -34.67
C PHE A 199 25.07 -38.42 -33.91
N THR A 200 25.12 -39.33 -32.94
CA THR A 200 26.38 -39.74 -32.31
C THR A 200 26.94 -40.90 -33.13
N LEU A 201 28.05 -40.67 -33.82
CA LEU A 201 28.78 -41.71 -34.55
C LEU A 201 30.02 -42.15 -33.79
N ASP A 202 30.34 -43.44 -33.91
CA ASP A 202 31.62 -43.98 -33.46
C ASP A 202 32.74 -43.51 -34.41
N GLU A 203 33.95 -43.31 -33.88
CA GLU A 203 35.06 -42.67 -34.60
C GLU A 203 35.48 -43.46 -35.85
N LEU A 204 35.20 -44.76 -35.86
CA LEU A 204 35.45 -45.67 -36.98
C LEU A 204 34.50 -45.43 -38.17
N ASP A 205 33.27 -44.95 -37.91
CA ASP A 205 32.23 -44.74 -38.92
C ASP A 205 32.26 -43.33 -39.53
N LEU A 206 33.03 -42.40 -38.94
CA LEU A 206 33.22 -41.03 -39.44
C LEU A 206 33.78 -40.99 -40.87
N ASN A 207 34.60 -41.97 -41.26
CA ASN A 207 35.20 -42.04 -42.59
C ASN A 207 34.19 -42.37 -43.71
N ALA A 208 32.97 -42.80 -43.36
CA ALA A 208 31.94 -43.20 -44.32
C ALA A 208 30.87 -42.12 -44.58
N ILE A 209 30.90 -40.98 -43.88
CA ILE A 209 29.89 -39.92 -44.00
C ILE A 209 30.45 -38.67 -44.70
N GLN A 210 29.65 -38.09 -45.61
CA GLN A 210 29.98 -36.82 -46.28
C GLN A 210 28.90 -35.75 -46.05
N PRO A 211 29.27 -34.45 -45.93
CA PRO A 211 28.31 -33.36 -45.84
C PRO A 211 27.37 -33.32 -47.06
N GLY A 212 26.05 -33.29 -46.81
CA GLY A 212 25.01 -33.29 -47.86
C GLY A 212 24.47 -34.68 -48.23
N GLN A 213 24.96 -35.74 -47.59
CA GLN A 213 24.37 -37.06 -47.68
C GLN A 213 22.96 -37.05 -47.08
N LYS A 214 21.99 -37.69 -47.75
CA LYS A 214 20.65 -37.86 -47.19
C LYS A 214 20.77 -38.73 -45.94
N ALA A 215 20.25 -38.24 -44.82
CA ALA A 215 20.03 -39.02 -43.62
C ALA A 215 19.02 -40.14 -43.88
#